data_AF-G0API7-F1
#
_entry.id   AF-G0API7-F1
#
_cell.length_a   1.000
_cell.length_b   1.000
_cell.length_c   1.000
_cell.angle_alpha   90.00
_cell.angle_beta   90.00
_cell.angle_gamma   90.00
#
_symmetry.space_group_name_H-M   'P 1'
#
loop_
_entity.id
_entity.type
_entity.pdbx_description
1 polymer ?
#
loop_
_entity_poly.entity_id
_entity_poly.type
_entity_poly.pdbx_seq_one_letter_code
_entity_poly.pdbx_strand_id
1 'polypeptide(L)'
;MTTTKLNAINLNIITVILTLICISCAPLSKIDPKVNESTNPKKRTNPEKIAQNPEDASGDFRPSDQELLETIISELKAIGKKLEDIRKEEDTQIAKIAAENFDFLNTFKVSPSDTIDESIQIKIKRIIYSSLDYQKEKIETLKEILEKLKKNPENYNIVGRLLYHISVSNQFQIEEDLALIQNEIDNLNLKEAKSLLMRIKSNLKEKKKIKKTLNETLEAYNQNDQDIKTNEEKLAAHFNKYYKDFDTLKPLS
;
A
#
# COMPACT_ATOMS: atom_id res chain seq x y z
N MET A 1 -22.09 -26.18 -4.56
CA MET A 1 -21.15 -25.33 -3.80
C MET A 1 -19.84 -25.29 -4.57
N THR A 2 -19.47 -24.13 -5.10
CA THR A 2 -18.32 -23.92 -5.99
C THR A 2 -17.08 -23.56 -5.18
N THR A 3 -16.16 -24.51 -5.04
CA THR A 3 -14.82 -24.27 -4.48
C THR A 3 -13.98 -23.52 -5.52
N THR A 4 -13.68 -22.26 -5.23
CA THR A 4 -12.93 -21.37 -6.13
C THR A 4 -11.45 -21.76 -6.12
N LYS A 5 -10.92 -22.12 -7.29
CA LYS A 5 -9.50 -22.42 -7.53
C LYS A 5 -8.65 -21.18 -7.24
N LEU A 6 -7.87 -21.23 -6.16
CA LEU A 6 -6.94 -20.17 -5.74
C LEU A 6 -5.52 -20.42 -6.29
N ASN A 7 -5.36 -20.82 -7.57
CA ASN A 7 -4.04 -21.21 -8.09
C ASN A 7 -3.59 -20.27 -9.24
N ALA A 8 -2.33 -19.84 -9.15
CA ALA A 8 -1.51 -19.07 -10.11
C ALA A 8 -1.78 -17.56 -10.27
N ILE A 9 -3.02 -17.05 -10.24
CA ILE A 9 -3.29 -15.62 -10.57
C ILE A 9 -2.90 -14.65 -9.44
N ASN A 10 -2.85 -15.10 -8.18
CA ASN A 10 -2.54 -14.24 -7.04
C ASN A 10 -1.04 -13.92 -6.86
N LEU A 11 -0.13 -14.68 -7.49
CA LEU A 11 1.32 -14.51 -7.33
C LEU A 11 1.81 -13.18 -7.93
N ASN A 12 1.10 -12.69 -8.95
CA ASN A 12 1.48 -11.47 -9.66
C ASN A 12 0.99 -10.20 -8.95
N ILE A 13 -0.16 -10.26 -8.27
CA ILE A 13 -0.79 -9.08 -7.66
C ILE A 13 0.05 -8.56 -6.49
N ILE A 14 0.66 -9.41 -5.66
CA ILE A 14 1.47 -8.96 -4.51
C ILE A 14 2.80 -8.41 -4.95
N THR A 15 3.45 -9.07 -5.92
CA THR A 15 4.71 -8.58 -6.48
C THR A 15 4.47 -7.25 -7.16
N VAL A 16 3.38 -7.08 -7.91
CA VAL A 16 2.92 -5.79 -8.45
C VAL A 16 2.51 -4.81 -7.34
N ILE A 17 1.96 -5.27 -6.22
CA ILE A 17 1.59 -4.43 -5.10
C ILE A 17 2.81 -3.85 -4.39
N LEU A 18 3.76 -4.71 -4.05
CA LEU A 18 4.99 -4.32 -3.40
C LEU A 18 5.91 -3.56 -4.36
N THR A 19 6.01 -3.94 -5.64
CA THR A 19 6.78 -3.15 -6.62
C THR A 19 6.16 -1.79 -6.86
N LEU A 20 4.83 -1.62 -6.92
CA LEU A 20 4.22 -0.29 -7.03
C LEU A 20 4.43 0.57 -5.79
N ILE A 21 4.55 -0.02 -4.60
CA ILE A 21 4.95 0.69 -3.37
C ILE A 21 6.44 1.05 -3.42
N CYS A 22 7.30 0.15 -3.92
CA CYS A 22 8.74 0.39 -4.11
C CYS A 22 9.04 1.41 -5.22
N ILE A 23 8.29 1.44 -6.33
CA ILE A 23 8.50 2.38 -7.46
C ILE A 23 8.26 3.83 -7.01
N SER A 24 7.36 4.06 -6.07
CA SER A 24 7.20 5.38 -5.44
C SER A 24 8.28 5.81 -4.48
N CYS A 25 9.15 4.87 -4.10
CA CYS A 25 10.29 5.13 -3.25
C CYS A 25 11.60 5.12 -4.05
N ALA A 26 11.56 4.87 -5.37
CA ALA A 26 12.72 5.08 -6.23
C ALA A 26 12.80 6.58 -6.57
N PRO A 27 13.98 7.22 -6.45
CA PRO A 27 14.17 8.53 -7.06
C PRO A 27 13.87 8.40 -8.56
N LEU A 28 13.04 9.29 -9.11
CA LEU A 28 12.95 9.53 -10.56
C LEU A 28 14.31 10.04 -11.06
N SER A 29 15.29 9.14 -11.10
CA SER A 29 16.43 9.27 -11.98
C SER A 29 15.93 8.85 -13.36
N LYS A 30 15.91 9.83 -14.26
CA LYS A 30 15.51 9.70 -15.66
C LYS A 30 16.11 8.43 -16.26
N ILE A 31 15.26 7.48 -16.63
CA ILE A 31 15.63 6.43 -17.57
C ILE A 31 14.64 6.53 -18.72
N ASP A 32 15.10 7.14 -19.82
CA ASP A 32 14.43 7.05 -21.11
C ASP A 32 14.25 5.57 -21.49
N PRO A 33 13.05 5.14 -21.92
CA PRO A 33 12.90 3.82 -22.49
C PRO A 33 13.50 3.86 -23.90
N LYS A 34 14.72 3.33 -24.03
CA LYS A 34 15.31 3.07 -25.35
C LYS A 34 14.55 1.90 -25.97
N VAL A 35 13.57 2.25 -26.79
CA VAL A 35 12.94 1.40 -27.80
C VAL A 35 14.05 0.73 -28.62
N ASN A 36 13.99 -0.59 -28.76
CA ASN A 36 14.50 -1.26 -29.94
C ASN A 36 13.56 -2.40 -30.31
N GLU A 37 13.00 -2.23 -31.50
CA GLU A 37 12.07 -3.11 -32.18
C GLU A 37 12.75 -4.38 -32.72
N SER A 38 11.92 -5.43 -32.80
CA SER A 38 11.91 -6.47 -33.82
C SER A 38 13.00 -7.56 -33.81
N THR A 39 12.57 -8.82 -33.65
CA THR A 39 12.55 -9.76 -34.79
C THR A 39 11.49 -10.84 -34.59
N ASN A 40 10.70 -11.08 -35.64
CA ASN A 40 9.57 -12.01 -35.71
C ASN A 40 9.98 -13.51 -35.75
N PRO A 41 9.03 -14.45 -35.53
CA PRO A 41 9.27 -15.87 -35.26
C PRO A 41 9.41 -16.71 -36.53
N LYS A 42 10.25 -17.76 -36.50
CA LYS A 42 10.30 -18.79 -37.56
C LYS A 42 9.42 -19.99 -37.23
N LYS A 43 8.77 -20.45 -38.29
CA LYS A 43 7.70 -21.45 -38.37
C LYS A 43 8.11 -22.87 -37.96
N ARG A 44 7.10 -23.55 -37.39
CA ARG A 44 6.70 -24.96 -37.46
C ARG A 44 7.41 -25.84 -38.50
N THR A 45 7.80 -27.03 -38.06
CA THR A 45 7.79 -28.27 -38.86
C THR A 45 7.05 -29.35 -38.05
N ASN A 46 6.29 -30.18 -38.75
CA ASN A 46 5.20 -31.04 -38.27
C ASN A 46 5.67 -32.40 -37.66
N PRO A 47 4.74 -33.23 -37.12
CA PRO A 47 5.00 -34.27 -36.14
C PRO A 47 5.18 -35.66 -36.74
N GLU A 48 5.90 -36.53 -36.05
CA GLU A 48 5.77 -37.99 -36.24
C GLU A 48 5.72 -38.72 -34.90
N LYS A 49 4.77 -39.64 -34.84
CA LYS A 49 4.31 -40.41 -33.69
C LYS A 49 5.34 -41.46 -33.29
N ILE A 50 5.58 -41.61 -31.98
CA ILE A 50 5.65 -42.94 -31.35
C ILE A 50 4.82 -42.86 -30.06
N ALA A 51 3.74 -43.62 -30.06
CA ALA A 51 2.88 -43.85 -28.90
C ALA A 51 3.48 -44.94 -28.04
N GLN A 52 3.68 -44.65 -26.75
CA GLN A 52 3.57 -45.63 -25.68
C GLN A 52 2.90 -44.94 -24.50
N ASN A 53 1.70 -45.43 -24.14
CA ASN A 53 0.99 -45.07 -22.92
C ASN A 53 1.86 -45.38 -21.70
N PRO A 54 1.65 -44.63 -20.62
CA PRO A 54 1.16 -45.28 -19.42
C PRO A 54 -0.23 -44.74 -19.07
N GLU A 55 -1.13 -45.70 -18.87
CA GLU A 55 -2.44 -45.52 -18.27
C GLU A 55 -2.34 -44.80 -16.92
N ASP A 56 -3.28 -43.88 -16.72
CA ASP A 56 -3.92 -43.54 -15.44
C ASP A 56 -3.05 -43.21 -14.23
N ALA A 57 -2.74 -41.93 -14.11
CA ALA A 57 -2.85 -41.22 -12.83
C ALA A 57 -3.11 -39.72 -13.06
N SER A 58 -4.22 -39.35 -13.72
CA SER A 58 -4.75 -37.98 -13.56
C SER A 58 -5.46 -37.87 -12.21
N GLY A 59 -4.72 -38.10 -11.13
CA GLY A 59 -5.13 -37.64 -9.82
C GLY A 59 -5.16 -36.11 -9.89
N ASP A 60 -6.30 -35.53 -9.54
CA ASP A 60 -6.40 -34.11 -9.17
C ASP A 60 -5.38 -33.88 -8.05
N PHE A 61 -4.14 -33.52 -8.38
CA PHE A 61 -3.06 -33.26 -7.43
C PHE A 61 -3.43 -32.01 -6.65
N ARG A 62 -4.28 -32.20 -5.64
CA ARG A 62 -4.51 -31.22 -4.60
C ARG A 62 -3.29 -31.26 -3.70
N PRO A 63 -2.54 -30.15 -3.57
CA PRO A 63 -1.42 -30.11 -2.65
C PRO A 63 -1.89 -30.52 -1.25
N SER A 64 -1.04 -31.26 -0.55
CA SER A 64 -1.33 -31.59 0.85
C SER A 64 -1.40 -30.31 1.69
N ASP A 65 -2.08 -30.38 2.84
CA ASP A 65 -2.15 -29.23 3.75
C ASP A 65 -0.76 -28.76 4.21
N GLN A 66 0.21 -29.70 4.31
CA GLN A 66 1.61 -29.41 4.62
C GLN A 66 2.31 -28.65 3.48
N GLU A 67 2.18 -29.13 2.24
CA GLU A 67 2.77 -28.48 1.06
C GLU A 67 2.19 -27.07 0.84
N LEU A 68 0.88 -26.91 1.08
CA LEU A 68 0.22 -25.60 1.02
C LEU A 68 0.72 -24.67 2.13
N LEU A 69 0.90 -25.19 3.35
CA LEU A 69 1.47 -24.42 4.47
C LEU A 69 2.88 -23.93 4.12
N GLU A 70 3.77 -24.82 3.69
CA GLU A 70 5.15 -24.47 3.31
C GLU A 70 5.21 -23.40 2.21
N THR A 71 4.31 -23.49 1.24
CA THR A 71 4.17 -22.49 0.17
C THR A 71 3.75 -21.12 0.74
N ILE A 72 2.74 -21.07 1.60
CA ILE A 72 2.24 -19.82 2.21
C ILE A 72 3.29 -19.21 3.13
N ILE A 73 3.99 -20.03 3.93
CA ILE A 73 5.08 -19.58 4.79
C ILE A 73 6.21 -18.96 3.97
N SER A 74 6.58 -19.58 2.85
CA SER A 74 7.60 -19.03 1.93
C SER A 74 7.17 -17.67 1.35
N GLU A 75 5.90 -17.53 0.97
CA GLU A 75 5.33 -16.26 0.51
C GLU A 75 5.35 -15.18 1.60
N LEU A 76 4.95 -15.53 2.82
CA LEU A 76 4.98 -14.64 3.98
C LEU A 76 6.40 -14.17 4.32
N LYS A 77 7.40 -15.07 4.29
CA LYS A 77 8.83 -14.71 4.48
C LYS A 77 9.29 -13.71 3.43
N ALA A 78 8.95 -13.93 2.16
CA ALA A 78 9.29 -13.01 1.08
C ALA A 78 8.61 -11.64 1.23
N ILE A 79 7.34 -11.60 1.68
CA ILE A 79 6.64 -10.34 1.97
C ILE A 79 7.27 -9.63 3.16
N GLY A 80 7.55 -10.35 4.25
CA GLY A 80 8.19 -9.79 5.45
C GLY A 80 9.52 -9.12 5.13
N LYS A 81 10.35 -9.74 4.27
CA LYS A 81 11.61 -9.13 3.82
C LYS A 81 11.38 -7.81 3.08
N LYS A 82 10.43 -7.78 2.15
CA LYS A 82 10.08 -6.56 1.39
C LYS A 82 9.53 -5.45 2.29
N LEU A 83 8.69 -5.80 3.28
CA LEU A 83 8.18 -4.84 4.26
C LEU A 83 9.30 -4.25 5.12
N GLU A 84 10.28 -5.07 5.51
CA GLU A 84 11.46 -4.60 6.24
C GLU A 84 12.29 -3.61 5.42
N ASP A 85 12.49 -3.89 4.13
CA ASP A 85 13.21 -3.00 3.23
C ASP A 85 12.45 -1.69 2.99
N ILE A 86 11.12 -1.75 2.81
CA ILE A 86 10.25 -0.56 2.74
C ILE A 86 10.39 0.30 4.01
N ARG A 87 10.37 -0.32 5.20
CA ARG A 87 10.50 0.40 6.48
C ARG A 87 11.82 1.17 6.57
N LYS A 88 12.94 0.54 6.16
CA LYS A 88 14.27 1.18 6.17
C LYS A 88 14.35 2.37 5.22
N GLU A 89 13.73 2.24 4.05
CA GLU A 89 13.64 3.33 3.08
C GLU A 89 12.77 4.48 3.62
N GLU A 90 11.61 4.16 4.18
CA GLU A 90 10.74 5.15 4.85
C GLU A 90 11.49 5.91 5.95
N ASP A 91 12.22 5.20 6.81
CA ASP A 91 13.03 5.81 7.88
C ASP A 91 14.08 6.78 7.31
N THR A 92 14.75 6.40 6.23
CA THR A 92 15.76 7.23 5.53
C THR A 92 15.13 8.49 4.92
N GLN A 93 14.00 8.34 4.22
CA GLN A 93 13.33 9.46 3.56
C GLN A 93 12.70 10.43 4.58
N ILE A 94 12.13 9.91 5.68
CA ILE A 94 11.58 10.73 6.76
C ILE A 94 12.70 11.54 7.43
N ALA A 95 13.85 10.93 7.70
CA ALA A 95 15.01 11.64 8.24
C ALA A 95 15.48 12.76 7.30
N LYS A 96 15.47 12.53 5.99
CA LYS A 96 15.77 13.55 4.98
C LYS A 96 14.78 14.72 5.00
N ILE A 97 13.47 14.44 5.05
CA ILE A 97 12.42 15.46 5.14
C ILE A 97 12.60 16.33 6.40
N ALA A 98 12.95 15.71 7.54
CA ALA A 98 13.24 16.43 8.77
C ALA A 98 14.49 17.33 8.62
N ALA A 99 15.58 16.82 8.05
CA ALA A 99 16.81 17.58 7.82
C ALA A 99 16.62 18.77 6.86
N GLU A 100 15.74 18.63 5.87
CA GLU A 100 15.40 19.68 4.91
C GLU A 100 14.30 20.66 5.42
N ASN A 101 13.87 20.52 6.68
CA ASN A 101 12.95 21.42 7.39
C ASN A 101 11.56 21.59 6.75
N PHE A 102 11.00 20.52 6.17
CA PHE A 102 9.60 20.52 5.72
C PHE A 102 8.76 19.36 6.30
N ASP A 103 9.23 18.77 7.41
CA ASP A 103 8.48 17.82 8.23
C ASP A 103 7.41 18.53 9.08
N PHE A 104 6.30 18.92 8.45
CA PHE A 104 5.22 19.58 9.18
C PHE A 104 4.50 18.63 10.16
N LEU A 105 4.48 17.33 9.89
CA LEU A 105 3.79 16.35 10.73
C LEU A 105 4.47 16.20 12.09
N ASN A 106 5.76 16.54 12.21
CA ASN A 106 6.45 16.54 13.49
C ASN A 106 5.80 17.41 14.56
N THR A 107 5.18 18.52 14.14
CA THR A 107 4.55 19.50 15.05
C THR A 107 3.06 19.69 14.79
N PHE A 108 2.50 18.99 13.80
CA PHE A 108 1.10 19.14 13.43
C PHE A 108 0.19 18.57 14.53
N LYS A 109 -0.73 19.40 14.99
CA LYS A 109 -1.78 19.04 15.94
C LYS A 109 -3.14 19.26 15.28
N VAL A 110 -4.04 18.28 15.43
CA VAL A 110 -5.39 18.38 14.88
C VAL A 110 -6.21 19.37 15.71
N SER A 111 -6.21 19.18 17.04
CA SER A 111 -6.75 20.13 18.01
C SER A 111 -5.61 20.85 18.76
N PRO A 112 -5.78 22.12 19.18
CA PRO A 112 -4.79 22.82 20.00
C PRO A 112 -4.38 22.08 21.28
N SER A 113 -5.30 21.29 21.85
CA SER A 113 -5.08 20.52 23.07
C SER A 113 -4.37 19.19 22.86
N ASP A 114 -4.11 18.77 21.62
CA ASP A 114 -3.52 17.46 21.34
C ASP A 114 -2.08 17.38 21.86
N THR A 115 -1.76 16.23 22.43
CA THR A 115 -0.38 15.81 22.69
C THR A 115 0.20 15.19 21.42
N ILE A 116 1.51 15.32 21.26
CA ILE A 116 2.24 14.69 20.15
C ILE A 116 2.98 13.49 20.73
N ASP A 117 2.58 12.30 20.29
CA ASP A 117 3.27 11.05 20.59
C ASP A 117 4.16 10.66 19.39
N GLU A 118 5.47 10.59 19.60
CA GLU A 118 6.44 10.28 18.54
C GLU A 118 6.19 8.92 17.88
N SER A 119 5.71 7.93 18.66
CA SER A 119 5.41 6.57 18.17
C SER A 119 4.17 6.51 17.26
N ILE A 120 3.23 7.44 17.46
CA ILE A 120 2.07 7.65 16.60
C ILE A 120 2.49 8.48 15.38
N GLN A 121 3.25 9.56 15.59
CA GLN A 121 3.67 10.43 14.49
C GLN A 121 4.49 9.70 13.45
N ILE A 122 5.41 8.83 13.86
CA ILE A 122 6.20 8.06 12.88
C ILE A 122 5.30 7.19 11.99
N LYS A 123 4.19 6.65 12.53
CA LYS A 123 3.23 5.86 11.75
C LYS A 123 2.48 6.71 10.73
N ILE A 124 2.06 7.91 11.14
CA ILE A 124 1.43 8.88 10.25
C ILE A 124 2.40 9.29 9.14
N LYS A 125 3.64 9.64 9.49
CA LYS A 125 4.69 10.03 8.53
C LYS A 125 4.96 8.93 7.50
N ARG A 126 5.06 7.66 7.94
CA ARG A 126 5.25 6.51 7.04
C ARG A 126 4.15 6.39 5.99
N ILE A 127 2.88 6.51 6.37
CA ILE A 127 1.77 6.42 5.40
C ILE A 127 1.65 7.67 4.54
N ILE A 128 1.66 8.85 5.15
CA ILE A 128 1.39 10.11 4.45
C ILE A 128 2.55 10.46 3.51
N TYR A 129 3.80 10.46 3.98
CA TYR A 129 4.93 10.86 3.15
C TYR A 129 5.25 9.85 2.04
N SER A 130 5.11 8.54 2.29
CA SER A 130 5.23 7.54 1.22
C SER A 130 4.12 7.65 0.18
N SER A 131 2.90 7.99 0.59
CA SER A 131 1.77 8.24 -0.32
C SER A 131 1.98 9.47 -1.21
N LEU A 132 2.77 10.43 -0.74
CA LEU A 132 3.14 11.63 -1.48
C LEU A 132 4.47 11.51 -2.22
N ASP A 133 5.02 10.29 -2.31
CA ASP A 133 6.31 10.00 -2.94
C ASP A 133 7.46 10.87 -2.36
N TYR A 134 7.33 11.30 -1.09
CA TYR A 134 8.25 12.19 -0.38
C TYR A 134 8.49 13.55 -1.08
N GLN A 135 7.60 13.95 -1.99
CA GLN A 135 7.75 15.18 -2.76
C GLN A 135 7.39 16.40 -1.92
N LYS A 136 8.35 17.32 -1.75
CA LYS A 136 8.18 18.56 -0.96
C LYS A 136 6.94 19.35 -1.35
N GLU A 137 6.70 19.54 -2.65
CA GLU A 137 5.54 20.29 -3.15
C GLU A 137 4.22 19.65 -2.70
N LYS A 138 4.08 18.33 -2.87
CA LYS A 138 2.90 17.59 -2.42
C LYS A 138 2.70 17.65 -0.90
N ILE A 139 3.80 17.56 -0.14
CA ILE A 139 3.78 17.63 1.33
C ILE A 139 3.31 19.01 1.80
N GLU A 140 3.82 20.09 1.20
CA GLU A 140 3.37 21.46 1.52
C GLU A 140 1.92 21.71 1.07
N THR A 141 1.48 21.17 -0.07
CA THR A 141 0.06 21.23 -0.47
C THR A 141 -0.83 20.52 0.55
N LEU A 142 -0.45 19.34 1.02
CA LEU A 142 -1.22 18.64 2.06
C LEU A 142 -1.26 19.45 3.36
N LYS A 143 -0.13 20.01 3.78
CA LYS A 143 -0.07 20.90 4.95
C LYS A 143 -1.05 22.07 4.80
N GLU A 144 -1.07 22.76 3.66
CA GLU A 144 -2.03 23.85 3.40
C GLU A 144 -3.49 23.39 3.54
N ILE A 145 -3.83 22.23 2.97
CA ILE A 145 -5.17 21.64 3.07
C ILE A 145 -5.56 21.39 4.53
N LEU A 146 -4.68 20.74 5.30
CA LEU A 146 -4.95 20.39 6.70
C LEU A 146 -5.02 21.64 7.60
N GLU A 147 -4.17 22.64 7.34
CA GLU A 147 -4.20 23.94 8.01
C GLU A 147 -5.49 24.73 7.71
N LYS A 148 -6.04 24.64 6.49
CA LYS A 148 -7.35 25.23 6.18
C LYS A 148 -8.46 24.54 6.95
N LEU A 149 -8.50 23.21 6.91
CA LEU A 149 -9.52 22.43 7.60
C LEU A 149 -9.52 22.71 9.10
N LYS A 150 -8.34 22.76 9.75
CA LYS A 150 -8.24 22.94 11.20
C LYS A 150 -8.66 24.33 11.71
N LYS A 151 -8.92 25.32 10.84
CA LYS A 151 -9.44 26.62 11.30
C LYS A 151 -10.83 26.51 11.92
N ASN A 152 -11.63 25.54 11.46
CA ASN A 152 -12.93 25.24 12.03
C ASN A 152 -12.82 23.99 12.94
N PRO A 153 -13.10 24.10 14.26
CA PRO A 153 -13.10 22.97 15.17
C PRO A 153 -14.02 21.81 14.76
N GLU A 154 -15.10 22.06 14.02
CA GLU A 154 -15.99 21.01 13.51
C GLU A 154 -15.27 20.04 12.56
N ASN A 155 -14.18 20.50 11.94
CA ASN A 155 -13.38 19.70 11.02
C ASN A 155 -12.26 18.89 11.70
N TYR A 156 -12.05 19.03 13.02
CA TYR A 156 -11.03 18.24 13.72
C TYR A 156 -11.26 16.74 13.55
N ASN A 157 -12.51 16.29 13.64
CA ASN A 157 -12.86 14.89 13.47
C ASN A 157 -12.49 14.35 12.07
N ILE A 158 -12.68 15.13 10.99
CA ILE A 158 -12.37 14.66 9.63
C ILE A 158 -10.86 14.60 9.36
N VAL A 159 -10.09 15.55 9.91
CA VAL A 159 -8.63 15.50 9.85
C VAL A 159 -8.11 14.32 10.69
N GLY A 160 -8.68 14.13 11.88
CA GLY A 160 -8.37 13.00 12.75
C GLY A 160 -8.68 11.64 12.13
N ARG A 161 -9.71 11.53 11.29
CA ARG A 161 -10.00 10.29 10.54
C ARG A 161 -8.89 9.95 9.54
N LEU A 162 -8.38 10.93 8.78
CA LEU A 162 -7.26 10.68 7.87
C LEU A 162 -5.98 10.31 8.63
N LEU A 163 -5.59 11.14 9.60
CA LEU A 163 -4.30 10.99 10.27
C LEU A 163 -4.29 9.82 11.26
N TYR A 164 -5.28 9.71 12.14
CA TYR A 164 -5.30 8.69 13.17
C TYR A 164 -6.02 7.42 12.70
N HIS A 165 -7.30 7.51 12.35
CA HIS A 165 -8.09 6.30 12.05
C HIS A 165 -7.56 5.54 10.83
N ILE A 166 -7.28 6.23 9.71
CA ILE A 166 -6.85 5.58 8.47
C ILE A 166 -5.34 5.32 8.50
N SER A 167 -4.53 6.34 8.75
CA SER A 167 -3.07 6.20 8.60
C SER A 167 -2.44 5.39 9.74
N VAL A 168 -2.73 5.71 11.00
CA VAL A 168 -2.15 4.96 12.13
C VAL A 168 -2.64 3.52 12.14
N SER A 169 -3.94 3.26 11.97
CA SER A 169 -4.46 1.89 12.01
C SER A 169 -3.87 1.01 10.90
N ASN A 170 -3.71 1.53 9.68
CA ASN A 170 -3.10 0.77 8.59
C ASN A 170 -1.64 0.43 8.87
N GLN A 171 -0.85 1.43 9.31
CA GLN A 171 0.56 1.22 9.61
C GLN A 171 0.78 0.32 10.84
N PHE A 172 -0.08 0.45 11.85
CA PHE A 172 -0.07 -0.40 13.04
C PHE A 172 -0.26 -1.88 12.65
N GLN A 173 -1.27 -2.19 11.83
CA GLN A 173 -1.50 -3.57 11.40
C GLN A 173 -0.35 -4.12 10.54
N ILE A 174 0.25 -3.30 9.67
CA ILE A 174 1.44 -3.71 8.89
C ILE A 174 2.63 -4.03 9.82
N GLU A 175 2.82 -3.25 10.88
CA GLU A 175 3.88 -3.48 11.86
C GLU A 175 3.64 -4.73 12.71
N GLU A 176 2.41 -4.99 13.15
CA GLU A 176 2.04 -6.24 13.84
C GLU A 176 2.23 -7.46 12.94
N ASP A 177 1.77 -7.37 11.68
CA ASP A 177 1.93 -8.43 10.70
C ASP A 177 3.40 -8.77 10.43
N LEU A 178 4.24 -7.74 10.30
CA LEU A 178 5.68 -7.91 10.14
C LEU A 178 6.31 -8.55 11.39
N ALA A 179 5.92 -8.14 12.59
CA ALA A 179 6.41 -8.72 13.84
C ALA A 179 6.07 -10.21 13.95
N LEU A 180 4.85 -10.60 13.58
CA LEU A 180 4.43 -12.00 13.54
C LEU A 180 5.26 -12.81 12.54
N ILE A 181 5.51 -12.26 11.34
CA ILE A 181 6.39 -12.90 10.34
C ILE A 181 7.81 -13.10 10.88
N GLN A 182 8.33 -12.13 11.64
CA GLN A 182 9.71 -12.16 12.14
C GLN A 182 9.89 -13.12 13.31
N ASN A 183 8.90 -13.22 14.20
CA ASN A 183 9.07 -13.88 15.50
C ASN A 183 8.38 -15.24 15.59
N GLU A 184 7.30 -15.47 14.83
CA GLU A 184 6.38 -16.59 15.08
C GLU A 184 6.02 -17.39 13.83
N ILE A 185 6.59 -17.05 12.66
CA ILE A 185 6.16 -17.62 11.37
C ILE A 185 6.24 -19.14 11.29
N ASP A 186 7.28 -19.75 11.89
CA ASP A 186 7.47 -21.20 11.85
C ASP A 186 6.51 -21.95 12.81
N ASN A 187 5.80 -21.23 13.68
CA ASN A 187 4.81 -21.79 14.62
C ASN A 187 3.37 -21.72 14.08
N LEU A 188 3.14 -21.08 12.93
CA LEU A 188 1.80 -20.90 12.39
C LEU A 188 1.24 -22.20 11.81
N ASN A 189 -0.01 -22.50 12.13
CA ASN A 189 -0.77 -23.52 11.40
C ASN A 189 -1.33 -22.98 10.08
N LEU A 190 -1.86 -23.88 9.23
CA LEU A 190 -2.38 -23.53 7.91
C LEU A 190 -3.46 -22.45 7.93
N LYS A 191 -4.34 -22.45 8.94
CA LYS A 191 -5.42 -21.46 9.05
C LYS A 191 -4.85 -20.09 9.41
N GLU A 192 -3.93 -20.03 10.38
CA GLU A 192 -3.26 -18.80 10.81
C GLU A 192 -2.43 -18.20 9.67
N ALA A 193 -1.65 -19.02 8.96
CA ALA A 193 -0.84 -18.58 7.84
C ALA A 193 -1.71 -18.00 6.70
N LYS A 194 -2.85 -18.64 6.38
CA LYS A 194 -3.83 -18.11 5.41
C LYS A 194 -4.43 -16.78 5.86
N SER A 195 -4.83 -16.68 7.12
CA SER A 195 -5.41 -15.46 7.69
C SER A 195 -4.42 -14.30 7.69
N LEU A 196 -3.18 -14.54 8.11
CA LEU A 196 -2.09 -13.56 8.09
C LEU A 196 -1.82 -13.07 6.67
N LEU A 197 -1.71 -14.00 5.71
CA LEU A 197 -1.48 -13.66 4.31
C LEU A 197 -2.61 -12.82 3.71
N MET A 198 -3.87 -13.14 4.05
CA MET A 198 -5.03 -12.37 3.61
C MET A 198 -5.05 -10.96 4.22
N ARG A 199 -4.75 -10.85 5.52
CA ARG A 199 -4.70 -9.57 6.25
C ARG A 199 -3.65 -8.63 5.67
N ILE A 200 -2.42 -9.11 5.48
CA ILE A 200 -1.33 -8.32 4.86
C ILE A 200 -1.72 -7.83 3.47
N LYS A 201 -2.34 -8.69 2.65
CA LYS A 201 -2.82 -8.30 1.31
C LYS A 201 -3.86 -7.19 1.39
N SER A 202 -4.78 -7.23 2.35
CA SER A 202 -5.75 -6.15 2.57
C SER A 202 -5.06 -4.86 2.97
N ASN A 203 -4.17 -4.91 3.96
CA ASN A 203 -3.45 -3.75 4.48
C ASN A 203 -2.61 -3.04 3.41
N LEU A 204 -1.90 -3.81 2.58
CA LEU A 204 -1.15 -3.28 1.44
C LEU A 204 -2.05 -2.68 0.34
N LYS A 205 -3.22 -3.29 0.11
CA LYS A 205 -4.22 -2.75 -0.83
C LYS A 205 -4.80 -1.42 -0.32
N GLU A 206 -5.07 -1.32 0.98
CA GLU A 206 -5.52 -0.10 1.62
C GLU A 206 -4.45 0.99 1.56
N LYS A 207 -3.17 0.68 1.85
CA LYS A 207 -2.06 1.64 1.70
C LYS A 207 -2.01 2.25 0.29
N LYS A 208 -2.25 1.44 -0.75
CA LYS A 208 -2.38 1.93 -2.13
C LYS A 208 -3.60 2.80 -2.37
N LYS A 209 -4.76 2.46 -1.79
CA LYS A 209 -5.97 3.28 -1.90
C LYS A 209 -5.78 4.63 -1.22
N ILE A 210 -5.13 4.67 -0.06
CA ILE A 210 -4.75 5.90 0.64
C ILE A 210 -3.93 6.76 -0.30
N LYS A 211 -2.85 6.20 -0.85
CA LYS A 211 -1.99 6.87 -1.82
C LYS A 211 -2.78 7.47 -2.99
N LYS A 212 -3.60 6.65 -3.65
CA LYS A 212 -4.39 7.10 -4.81
C LYS A 212 -5.33 8.24 -4.43
N THR A 213 -6.08 8.06 -3.35
CA THR A 213 -7.05 9.05 -2.86
C THR A 213 -6.37 10.37 -2.51
N LEU A 214 -5.22 10.31 -1.84
CA LEU A 214 -4.46 11.49 -1.43
C LEU A 214 -3.92 12.26 -2.65
N ASN A 215 -3.33 11.57 -3.63
CA ASN A 215 -2.85 12.21 -4.85
C ASN A 215 -4.00 12.86 -5.65
N GLU A 216 -5.15 12.20 -5.76
CA GLU A 216 -6.32 12.78 -6.42
C GLU A 216 -6.92 13.98 -5.64
N THR A 217 -6.88 13.96 -4.30
CA THR A 217 -7.24 15.13 -3.49
C THR A 217 -6.32 16.32 -3.78
N LEU A 218 -5.00 16.08 -3.85
CA LEU A 218 -4.02 17.12 -4.15
C LEU A 218 -4.22 17.69 -5.56
N GLU A 219 -4.48 16.83 -6.55
CA GLU A 219 -4.77 17.26 -7.92
C GLU A 219 -6.03 18.13 -8.00
N ALA A 220 -7.15 17.65 -7.43
CA ALA A 220 -8.40 18.40 -7.37
C ALA A 220 -8.22 19.73 -6.64
N TYR A 221 -7.43 19.76 -5.56
CA TYR A 221 -7.13 20.98 -4.82
C TYR A 221 -6.31 21.95 -5.65
N ASN A 222 -5.27 21.48 -6.34
CA ASN A 222 -4.43 22.33 -7.18
C ASN A 222 -5.19 22.93 -8.38
N GLN A 223 -6.09 22.15 -8.97
CA GLN A 223 -6.98 22.58 -10.06
C GLN A 223 -8.18 23.41 -9.57
N ASN A 224 -8.38 23.52 -8.26
CA ASN A 224 -9.60 24.06 -7.65
C ASN A 224 -10.88 23.38 -8.18
N ASP A 225 -10.81 22.08 -8.48
CA ASP A 225 -11.99 21.32 -8.89
C ASP A 225 -13.04 21.34 -7.77
N GLN A 226 -14.30 21.50 -8.15
CA GLN A 226 -15.44 21.69 -7.24
C GLN A 226 -15.22 22.81 -6.22
N ASP A 227 -14.37 23.79 -6.51
CA ASP A 227 -14.01 24.92 -5.64
C ASP A 227 -13.38 24.54 -4.28
N ILE A 228 -12.79 23.33 -4.15
CA ILE A 228 -12.26 22.87 -2.85
C ILE A 228 -11.01 23.62 -2.39
N LYS A 229 -10.35 24.41 -3.25
CA LYS A 229 -9.23 25.28 -2.84
C LYS A 229 -9.72 26.55 -2.19
N THR A 230 -10.83 27.09 -2.69
CA THR A 230 -11.36 28.40 -2.32
C THR A 230 -12.51 28.35 -1.32
N ASN A 231 -13.16 27.20 -1.16
CA ASN A 231 -14.30 27.02 -0.25
C ASN A 231 -14.02 25.93 0.79
N GLU A 232 -13.90 26.35 2.06
CA GLU A 232 -13.58 25.47 3.20
C GLU A 232 -14.68 24.42 3.48
N GLU A 233 -15.95 24.75 3.28
CA GLU A 233 -17.07 23.81 3.45
C GLU A 233 -17.02 22.69 2.39
N LYS A 234 -16.73 23.05 1.14
CA LYS A 234 -16.58 22.05 0.06
C LYS A 234 -15.35 21.17 0.27
N LEU A 235 -14.25 21.73 0.77
CA LEU A 235 -13.07 20.96 1.16
C LEU A 235 -13.40 19.96 2.29
N ALA A 236 -14.12 20.41 3.32
CA ALA A 236 -14.56 19.55 4.42
C ALA A 236 -15.51 18.45 3.93
N ALA A 237 -16.44 18.76 3.01
CA ALA A 237 -17.32 17.79 2.39
C ALA A 237 -16.55 16.75 1.56
N HIS A 238 -15.53 17.16 0.81
CA HIS A 238 -14.63 16.25 0.09
C HIS A 238 -13.94 15.27 1.05
N PHE A 239 -13.42 15.77 2.17
CA PHE A 239 -12.79 14.92 3.18
C PHE A 239 -13.78 13.97 3.84
N ASN A 240 -14.97 14.44 4.20
CA ASN A 240 -16.05 13.59 4.72
C ASN A 240 -16.48 12.50 3.74
N LYS A 241 -16.37 12.75 2.43
CA LYS A 241 -16.74 11.78 1.40
C LYS A 241 -15.71 10.66 1.25
N TYR A 242 -14.41 10.98 1.29
CA TYR A 242 -13.34 10.04 0.90
C TYR A 242 -12.48 9.53 2.06
N TYR A 243 -12.46 10.23 3.19
CA TYR A 243 -11.66 9.90 4.37
C TYR A 243 -12.53 9.63 5.59
N LYS A 244 -13.78 9.19 5.40
CA LYS A 244 -14.64 8.78 6.51
C LYS A 244 -14.11 7.51 7.16
N ASP A 245 -13.76 6.54 6.33
CA ASP A 245 -13.29 5.20 6.68
C ASP A 245 -12.60 4.55 5.44
N PHE A 246 -11.99 3.38 5.58
CA PHE A 246 -11.25 2.65 4.53
C PHE A 246 -12.12 2.27 3.33
N ASP A 247 -13.42 2.04 3.54
CA ASP A 247 -14.39 1.71 2.49
C ASP A 247 -14.69 2.91 1.58
N THR A 248 -14.56 4.13 2.10
CA THR A 248 -14.77 5.39 1.36
C THR A 248 -13.57 5.85 0.53
N LEU A 249 -12.39 5.25 0.75
CA LEU A 249 -11.21 5.52 -0.06
C LEU A 249 -11.46 5.14 -1.53
N LYS A 250 -10.85 5.88 -2.45
CA LYS A 250 -11.04 5.64 -3.88
C LYS A 250 -10.56 4.24 -4.30
N PRO A 251 -11.32 3.54 -5.16
CA PRO A 251 -10.96 2.20 -5.60
C PRO A 251 -9.73 2.22 -6.50
N LEU A 252 -8.95 1.12 -6.48
CA LEU A 252 -7.87 0.87 -7.42
C LEU A 252 -8.49 0.38 -8.74
N SER A 253 -8.87 1.31 -9.62
CA SER A 253 -9.32 1.05 -10.99
C SER A 253 -8.14 0.69 -11.88
#